data_AF-A0AAD9S4S7-F1
#
_entry.id   AF-A0AAD9S4S7-F1
#
_cell.length_a   1.000
_cell.length_b   1.000
_cell.length_c   1.000
_cell.angle_alpha   90.00
_cell.angle_beta   90.00
_cell.angle_gamma   90.00
#
_symmetry.space_group_name_H-M   'P 1'
#
loop_
_entity.id
_entity.type
_entity.pdbx_description
1 polymer ?
#
loop_
_entity_poly.entity_id
_entity_poly.type
_entity_poly.pdbx_seq_one_letter_code
_entity_poly.pdbx_strand_id
1 'polypeptide(L)'
;MHFGNLALLFHLLIEVPASLSFLLNAPKQLRESSPSPEAVLVCQSYGGLLVATNVLCVLLLYRRGSTNFDDANAIVATSLAIYHIMPMRRAWMRIRTQGAGRGFLQQADALGGPYVHFVVHALLLVSLTWAGLHGLAR
;
A
#
# COMPACT_ATOMS: atom_id res chain seq x y z
N MET A 1 -2.51 10.38 19.91
CA MET A 1 -2.48 10.48 18.43
C MET A 1 -3.90 10.73 17.94
N HIS A 2 -4.11 11.69 17.03
CA HIS A 2 -5.40 11.87 16.38
C HIS A 2 -5.72 10.64 15.51
N PHE A 3 -6.96 10.16 15.51
CA PHE A 3 -7.35 8.93 14.81
C PHE A 3 -7.03 8.96 13.30
N GLY A 4 -7.17 10.11 12.65
CA GLY A 4 -6.79 10.27 11.23
C GLY A 4 -5.28 10.08 10.99
N ASN A 5 -4.44 10.50 11.93
CA ASN A 5 -2.99 10.27 11.84
C ASN A 5 -2.63 8.79 12.02
N LEU A 6 -3.45 8.00 12.72
CA LEU A 6 -3.26 6.55 12.81
C LEU A 6 -3.45 5.87 11.45
N ALA A 7 -4.40 6.33 10.63
CA ALA A 7 -4.58 5.80 9.28
C ALA A 7 -3.36 6.05 8.38
N LEU A 8 -2.78 7.27 8.44
CA LEU A 8 -1.53 7.59 7.74
C LEU A 8 -0.33 6.78 8.27
N LEU A 9 -0.27 6.55 9.59
CA LEU A 9 0.76 5.73 10.20
C LEU A 9 0.65 4.26 9.76
N PHE A 10 -0.55 3.70 9.73
CA PHE A 10 -0.77 2.33 9.25
C PHE A 10 -0.43 2.19 7.77
N HIS A 11 -0.80 3.17 6.94
CA HIS A 11 -0.36 3.22 5.55
C HIS A 11 1.16 3.14 5.45
N LEU A 12 1.88 3.99 6.20
CA LEU A 12 3.34 4.00 6.22
C LEU A 12 3.94 2.65 6.62
N LEU A 13 3.44 2.04 7.70
CA LEU A 13 3.96 0.77 8.21
C LEU A 13 3.80 -0.39 7.22
N ILE A 14 2.72 -0.39 6.42
CA ILE A 14 2.47 -1.42 5.41
C ILE A 14 3.20 -1.12 4.10
N GLU A 15 3.22 0.14 3.67
CA GLU A 15 3.74 0.51 2.36
C GLU A 15 5.26 0.68 2.33
N VAL A 16 5.95 0.87 3.46
CA VAL A 16 7.43 0.85 3.51
C VAL A 16 8.02 -0.50 3.07
N PRO A 17 7.65 -1.66 3.67
CA PRO A 17 8.17 -2.93 3.19
C PRO A 17 7.69 -3.25 1.77
N ALA A 18 6.48 -2.84 1.40
CA ALA A 18 5.98 -3.01 0.04
C ALA A 18 6.82 -2.21 -0.98
N SER A 19 7.10 -0.93 -0.72
CA SER A 19 7.87 -0.06 -1.61
C SER A 19 9.28 -0.59 -1.82
N LEU A 20 9.93 -1.05 -0.75
CA LEU A 20 11.26 -1.68 -0.84
C LEU A 20 11.21 -2.98 -1.64
N SER A 21 10.14 -3.78 -1.52
CA SER A 21 9.97 -4.98 -2.32
C SER A 21 9.82 -4.68 -3.81
N PHE A 22 9.03 -3.68 -4.19
CA PHE A 22 8.89 -3.23 -5.58
C PHE A 22 10.19 -2.63 -6.14
N LEU A 23 10.94 -1.89 -5.33
CA LEU A 23 12.16 -1.21 -5.76
C LEU A 23 13.35 -2.17 -5.89
N LEU A 24 13.56 -3.05 -4.90
CA LEU A 24 14.74 -3.90 -4.79
C LEU A 24 14.50 -5.33 -5.27
N ASN A 25 13.25 -5.78 -5.32
CA ASN A 25 12.86 -7.16 -5.67
C ASN A 25 11.79 -7.21 -6.77
N ALA A 26 11.81 -6.26 -7.71
CA ALA A 26 10.87 -6.18 -8.84
C ALA A 26 10.65 -7.51 -9.59
N PRO A 27 11.69 -8.31 -9.93
CA PRO A 27 11.47 -9.61 -10.59
C PRO A 27 10.57 -10.57 -9.80
N LYS A 28 10.70 -10.60 -8.46
CA LYS A 28 9.84 -11.42 -7.59
C LYS A 28 8.39 -10.91 -7.58
N GLN A 29 8.17 -9.62 -7.80
CA GLN A 29 6.82 -9.04 -7.91
C GLN A 29 6.13 -9.40 -9.23
N LEU A 30 6.91 -9.48 -10.31
CA LEU A 30 6.46 -9.86 -11.66
C LEU A 30 6.14 -11.36 -11.75
N ARG A 31 6.82 -12.22 -10.96
CA ARG A 31 6.59 -13.68 -10.90
C ARG A 31 6.75 -14.39 -12.24
N GLU A 32 7.58 -13.83 -13.11
CA GLU A 32 8.01 -14.43 -14.36
C GLU A 32 9.43 -14.96 -14.18
N SER A 33 9.76 -16.07 -14.85
CA SER A 33 11.11 -16.65 -14.78
C SER A 33 12.17 -15.75 -15.44
N SER A 34 11.76 -14.96 -16.43
CA SER A 34 12.63 -14.03 -17.17
C SER A 34 11.83 -12.78 -17.58
N PRO A 35 11.53 -11.87 -16.64
CA PRO A 35 10.78 -10.64 -16.94
C PRO A 35 11.57 -9.74 -17.88
N SER A 36 10.88 -9.00 -18.75
CA SER A 36 11.57 -8.03 -19.61
C SER A 36 12.21 -6.89 -18.76
N PRO A 37 13.34 -6.32 -19.20
CA PRO A 37 13.95 -5.18 -18.52
C PRO A 37 12.99 -4.01 -18.30
N GLU A 38 12.12 -3.73 -19.28
CA GLU A 38 11.14 -2.66 -19.22
C GLU A 38 10.08 -2.91 -18.14
N ALA A 39 9.61 -4.16 -17.99
CA ALA A 39 8.66 -4.52 -16.94
C ALA A 39 9.29 -4.35 -15.55
N VAL A 40 10.57 -4.70 -15.39
CA VAL A 40 11.33 -4.48 -14.16
C VAL A 40 11.44 -2.98 -13.86
N LEU A 41 11.81 -2.15 -14.82
CA LEU A 41 11.93 -0.70 -14.63
C LEU A 41 10.60 -0.03 -14.29
N VAL A 42 9.49 -0.46 -14.90
CA VAL A 42 8.14 0.02 -14.54
C VAL A 42 7.80 -0.38 -13.10
N CYS A 43 8.10 -1.62 -12.72
CA CYS A 43 7.87 -2.12 -11.37
C CYS A 43 8.68 -1.34 -10.31
N GLN A 44 9.94 -1.02 -10.62
CA GLN A 44 10.81 -0.20 -9.77
C GLN A 44 10.35 1.26 -9.71
N SER A 45 9.90 1.83 -10.82
CA SER A 45 9.33 3.19 -10.85
C SER A 45 8.09 3.31 -9.97
N TYR A 46 7.24 2.28 -9.98
CA TYR A 46 6.11 2.15 -9.05
C TYR A 46 6.57 2.05 -7.59
N GLY A 47 7.64 1.29 -7.32
CA GLY A 47 8.31 1.27 -6.01
C GLY A 47 8.80 2.66 -5.56
N GLY A 48 9.40 3.43 -6.47
CA GLY A 48 9.82 4.81 -6.21
C GLY A 48 8.65 5.74 -5.89
N LEU A 49 7.52 5.60 -6.61
CA LEU A 49 6.29 6.35 -6.31
C LEU A 49 5.78 6.03 -4.90
N LEU A 50 5.82 4.76 -4.48
CA LEU A 50 5.45 4.36 -3.12
C LEU A 50 6.39 4.93 -2.05
N VAL A 51 7.69 4.98 -2.33
CA VAL A 51 8.64 5.66 -1.45
C VAL A 51 8.26 7.14 -1.31
N ALA A 52 7.87 7.81 -2.40
CA ALA A 52 7.44 9.21 -2.35
C ALA A 52 6.16 9.40 -1.49
N THR A 53 5.17 8.50 -1.57
CA THR A 53 3.98 8.57 -0.71
C THR A 53 4.30 8.30 0.76
N ASN A 54 5.24 7.41 1.04
CA ASN A 54 5.75 7.17 2.39
C ASN A 54 6.44 8.42 2.96
N VAL A 55 7.30 9.08 2.18
CA VAL A 55 7.95 10.34 2.57
C VAL A 55 6.90 11.43 2.83
N LEU A 56 5.88 11.55 1.98
CA LEU A 56 4.77 12.48 2.20
C LEU A 56 4.08 12.23 3.55
N CYS A 57 3.74 10.97 3.87
CA CYS A 57 3.12 10.63 5.15
C CYS A 57 4.04 10.97 6.33
N VAL A 58 5.33 10.67 6.25
CA VAL A 58 6.32 11.04 7.28
C VAL A 58 6.37 12.55 7.47
N LEU A 59 6.42 13.32 6.39
CA LEU A 59 6.47 14.78 6.45
C LEU A 59 5.20 15.37 7.06
N LEU A 60 4.01 14.85 6.72
CA LEU A 60 2.76 15.30 7.33
C LEU A 60 2.73 14.99 8.84
N LEU A 61 3.05 13.75 9.23
CA LEU A 61 3.07 13.34 10.64
C LEU A 61 4.11 14.11 11.46
N TYR A 62 5.28 14.38 10.88
CA TYR A 62 6.35 15.14 11.54
C TYR A 62 6.04 16.63 11.63
N ARG A 63 5.59 17.27 10.54
CA ARG A 63 5.39 18.73 10.47
C ARG A 63 4.12 19.19 11.15
N ARG A 64 3.02 18.43 11.03
CA ARG A 64 1.73 18.76 11.66
C ARG A 64 1.61 18.19 13.07
N GLY A 65 2.52 17.29 13.45
CA GLY A 65 2.51 16.62 14.74
C GLY A 65 1.44 15.52 14.81
N SER A 66 1.48 14.77 15.90
CA SER A 66 0.63 13.57 16.06
C SER A 66 -0.80 13.89 16.53
N THR A 67 -1.05 15.13 16.97
CA THR A 67 -2.32 15.57 17.56
C THR A 67 -3.18 16.40 16.60
N ASN A 68 -2.60 17.02 15.58
CA ASN A 68 -3.32 17.84 14.61
C ASN A 68 -3.60 17.04 13.33
N PHE A 69 -4.79 17.21 12.76
CA PHE A 69 -5.22 16.58 11.51
C PHE A 69 -6.06 17.61 10.76
N ASP A 70 -5.43 18.30 9.82
CA ASP A 70 -6.00 19.40 9.05
C ASP A 70 -6.52 18.94 7.68
N ASP A 71 -7.08 19.87 6.90
CA ASP A 71 -7.62 19.61 5.57
C ASP A 71 -6.60 18.98 4.62
N ALA A 72 -5.32 19.38 4.74
CA ALA A 72 -4.26 18.81 3.93
C ALA A 72 -4.06 17.32 4.23
N ASN A 73 -4.05 16.94 5.52
CA ASN A 73 -3.99 15.54 5.91
C ASN A 73 -5.23 14.76 5.42
N ALA A 74 -6.42 15.36 5.46
CA ALA A 74 -7.66 14.74 5.02
C ALA A 74 -7.71 14.49 3.50
N ILE A 75 -7.28 15.48 2.70
CA ILE A 75 -7.16 15.37 1.24
C ILE A 75 -6.16 14.28 0.86
N VAL A 76 -5.00 14.25 1.52
CA VAL A 76 -3.97 13.24 1.26
C VAL A 76 -4.46 11.86 1.66
N ALA A 77 -5.10 11.71 2.83
CA ALA A 77 -5.67 10.43 3.25
C ALA A 77 -6.70 9.91 2.23
N THR A 78 -7.60 10.76 1.74
CA THR A 78 -8.57 10.39 0.71
C THR A 78 -7.89 9.95 -0.59
N SER A 79 -6.83 10.67 -1.00
CA SER A 79 -6.08 10.33 -2.21
C SER A 79 -5.36 8.98 -2.09
N LEU A 80 -4.72 8.72 -0.94
CA LEU A 80 -4.06 7.44 -0.65
C LEU A 80 -5.05 6.28 -0.49
N ALA A 81 -6.29 6.55 -0.07
CA ALA A 81 -7.33 5.53 -0.02
C ALA A 81 -7.59 4.94 -1.42
N ILE A 82 -7.70 5.79 -2.46
CA ILE A 82 -7.93 5.34 -3.84
C ILE A 82 -6.79 4.46 -4.35
N TYR A 83 -5.56 4.76 -3.97
CA TYR A 83 -4.40 3.95 -4.33
C TYR A 83 -4.58 2.47 -3.93
N HIS A 84 -5.14 2.19 -2.74
CA HIS A 84 -5.28 0.82 -2.22
C HIS A 84 -6.24 -0.08 -3.02
N ILE A 85 -7.05 0.48 -3.91
CA ILE A 85 -7.84 -0.30 -4.87
C ILE A 85 -6.93 -1.13 -5.79
N MET A 86 -5.77 -0.59 -6.20
CA MET A 86 -4.87 -1.28 -7.14
C MET A 86 -4.16 -2.50 -6.51
N PRO A 87 -3.54 -2.39 -5.31
CA PRO A 87 -3.06 -3.56 -4.58
C PRO A 87 -4.15 -4.60 -4.27
N MET A 88 -5.38 -4.18 -3.94
CA MET A 88 -6.52 -5.09 -3.75
C MET A 88 -6.83 -5.85 -5.04
N ARG A 89 -6.95 -5.15 -6.19
CA ARG A 89 -7.14 -5.79 -7.49
C ARG A 89 -6.01 -6.77 -7.82
N ARG A 90 -4.76 -6.38 -7.57
CA ARG A 90 -3.59 -7.25 -7.79
C ARG A 90 -3.66 -8.51 -6.93
N ALA A 91 -4.01 -8.39 -5.65
CA ALA A 91 -4.20 -9.51 -4.75
C ALA A 91 -5.37 -10.41 -5.18
N TRP A 92 -6.50 -9.81 -5.56
CA TRP A 92 -7.68 -10.52 -6.05
C TRP A 92 -7.39 -11.33 -7.32
N MET A 93 -6.70 -10.73 -8.30
CA MET A 93 -6.29 -11.45 -9.51
C MET A 93 -5.41 -12.65 -9.18
N ARG A 94 -4.50 -12.52 -8.21
CA ARG A 94 -3.67 -13.64 -7.72
C ARG A 94 -4.51 -14.74 -7.06
N ILE A 95 -5.49 -14.38 -6.24
CA ILE A 95 -6.42 -15.36 -5.62
C ILE A 95 -7.16 -16.15 -6.71
N ARG A 96 -7.67 -15.47 -7.74
CA ARG A 96 -8.41 -16.13 -8.82
C ARG A 96 -7.54 -17.02 -9.70
N THR A 97 -6.31 -16.59 -10.01
CA THR A 97 -5.42 -17.34 -10.91
C THR A 97 -4.69 -18.49 -10.22
N GLN A 98 -4.53 -18.46 -8.89
CA GLN A 98 -3.85 -19.50 -8.12
C GLN A 98 -4.75 -20.68 -7.70
N GLY A 99 -6.05 -20.69 -8.07
CA GLY A 99 -7.09 -21.67 -7.75
C GLY A 99 -6.71 -22.86 -6.84
N ALA A 100 -7.16 -22.83 -5.58
CA ALA A 100 -7.30 -23.90 -4.55
C ALA A 100 -6.26 -25.05 -4.40
N GLY A 101 -5.23 -25.17 -5.24
CA GLY A 101 -4.46 -26.41 -5.42
C GLY A 101 -2.95 -26.23 -5.56
N ARG A 102 -2.40 -25.03 -5.35
CA ARG A 102 -0.94 -24.81 -5.30
C ARG A 102 -0.55 -24.34 -3.90
N GLY A 103 0.15 -25.22 -3.20
CA GLY A 103 0.25 -25.25 -1.74
C GLY A 103 0.99 -24.08 -1.07
N PHE A 104 0.92 -24.17 0.26
CA PHE A 104 1.53 -23.33 1.30
C PHE A 104 2.90 -22.69 0.97
N LEU A 105 3.74 -23.34 0.17
CA LEU A 105 5.07 -22.86 -0.22
C LEU A 105 5.03 -21.56 -1.07
N GLN A 106 4.00 -21.33 -1.89
CA GLN A 106 3.92 -20.11 -2.71
C GLN A 106 3.21 -18.94 -1.99
N GLN A 107 2.61 -19.20 -0.81
CA GLN A 107 2.10 -18.17 0.11
C GLN A 107 3.23 -17.54 0.93
N ALA A 108 4.34 -18.26 1.15
CA ALA A 108 5.47 -17.80 1.95
C ALA A 108 6.35 -16.74 1.25
N ASP A 109 6.36 -16.68 -0.08
CA ASP A 109 7.26 -15.80 -0.85
C ASP A 109 6.90 -14.29 -0.81
N ALA A 110 5.77 -13.93 -0.21
CA ALA A 110 5.37 -12.53 -0.04
C ALA A 110 4.60 -12.35 1.27
N LEU A 111 5.28 -12.06 2.38
CA LEU A 111 4.76 -11.51 3.65
C LEU A 111 3.24 -11.72 3.91
N GLY A 112 2.77 -12.97 3.94
CA GLY A 112 1.37 -13.33 4.25
C GLY A 112 0.48 -13.80 3.08
N GLY A 113 0.95 -13.76 1.84
CA GLY A 113 0.22 -14.27 0.68
C GLY A 113 -0.91 -13.36 0.18
N PRO A 114 -1.55 -13.67 -0.96
CA PRO A 114 -2.46 -12.74 -1.62
C PRO A 114 -3.74 -12.44 -0.82
N TYR A 115 -4.21 -13.36 0.02
CA TYR A 115 -5.38 -13.10 0.88
C TYR A 115 -5.07 -12.06 1.97
N VAL A 116 -3.94 -12.20 2.67
CA VAL A 116 -3.51 -11.21 3.68
C VAL A 116 -3.30 -9.85 3.04
N HIS A 117 -2.64 -9.80 1.88
CA HIS A 117 -2.47 -8.55 1.13
C HIS A 117 -3.83 -7.90 0.81
N PHE A 118 -4.81 -8.68 0.35
CA PHE A 118 -6.15 -8.16 0.06
C PHE A 118 -6.80 -7.55 1.32
N VAL A 119 -6.81 -8.29 2.43
CA VAL A 119 -7.43 -7.85 3.69
C VAL A 119 -6.73 -6.60 4.24
N VAL A 120 -5.39 -6.59 4.28
CA VAL A 120 -4.62 -5.44 4.77
C VAL A 120 -4.91 -4.19 3.96
N HIS A 121 -4.90 -4.27 2.62
CA HIS A 121 -5.20 -3.12 1.79
C HIS A 121 -6.67 -2.70 1.85
N ALA A 122 -7.61 -3.63 2.09
CA ALA A 122 -9.01 -3.28 2.35
C ALA A 122 -9.19 -2.52 3.67
N LEU A 123 -8.48 -2.91 4.73
CA LEU A 123 -8.46 -2.18 6.00
C LEU A 123 -7.83 -0.79 5.84
N LEU A 124 -6.75 -0.67 5.07
CA LEU A 124 -6.15 0.63 4.76
C LEU A 124 -7.11 1.52 3.97
N LEU A 125 -7.76 1.00 2.93
CA LEU A 125 -8.79 1.70 2.17
C LEU A 125 -9.87 2.27 3.11
N VAL A 126 -10.47 1.43 3.95
CA VAL A 126 -11.52 1.84 4.89
C VAL A 126 -11.01 2.89 5.88
N SER A 127 -9.84 2.67 6.49
CA SER A 127 -9.30 3.58 7.50
C SER A 127 -8.93 4.96 6.94
N LEU A 128 -8.35 5.01 5.73
CA LEU A 128 -7.97 6.25 5.07
C LEU A 128 -9.17 6.99 4.50
N THR A 129 -10.17 6.28 3.94
CA THR A 129 -11.44 6.89 3.53
C THR A 129 -12.15 7.50 4.73
N TRP A 130 -12.23 6.78 5.86
CA TRP A 130 -12.80 7.32 7.09
C TRP A 130 -12.07 8.58 7.57
N ALA A 131 -10.73 8.52 7.65
CA ALA A 131 -9.91 9.66 8.06
C ALA A 131 -10.10 10.88 7.14
N GLY A 132 -10.15 10.65 5.83
CA GLY A 132 -10.36 11.69 4.83
C GLY A 132 -11.74 12.33 4.90
N LEU A 133 -12.81 11.54 4.86
CA LEU A 133 -14.18 12.04 4.90
C LEU A 133 -14.50 12.75 6.22
N HIS A 134 -14.05 12.20 7.35
CA HIS A 134 -14.25 12.84 8.64
C HIS A 134 -13.43 14.13 8.77
N GLY A 135 -12.23 14.19 8.18
CA GLY A 135 -11.42 15.41 8.17
C GLY A 135 -12.06 16.53 7.33
N LEU A 136 -12.61 16.20 6.17
CA LEU A 136 -13.23 17.15 5.24
C LEU A 136 -14.61 17.64 5.67
N ALA A 137 -15.30 16.90 6.55
CA ALA A 137 -16.64 17.25 7.02
C ALA A 137 -16.66 18.05 8.34
N ARG A 138 -15.49 18.44 8.85
CA ARG A 138 -15.34 19.28 10.05
C ARG A 138 -15.22 20.75 9.66
#